data_AF-A0A1Q8J1Q8-F1
#
_entry.id   AF-A0A1Q8J1Q8-F1
#
_cell.length_a   1.000
_cell.length_b   1.000
_cell.length_c   1.000
_cell.angle_alpha   90.00
_cell.angle_beta   90.00
_cell.angle_gamma   90.00
#
_symmetry.space_group_name_H-M   'P 1'
#
loop_
_entity.id
_entity.type
_entity.pdbx_description
1 polymer ?
#
loop_
_entity_poly.entity_id
_entity_poly.type
_entity_poly.pdbx_seq_one_letter_code
_entity_poly.pdbx_strand_id
1 'polypeptide(L)' 'MQRNDLLEWIRRNGSGLVDQFLPHGAQAELDSVIHDRRHEVDADAFLMFVSIRALLRERGMASCESDCEAGQIMAMLST' A
#
# COMPACT_ATOMS: atom_id res chain seq x y z
N MET A 1 -12.41 9.12 -5.57
CA MET A 1 -12.11 7.96 -6.44
C MET A 1 -12.80 6.78 -5.83
N GLN A 2 -13.52 5.98 -6.61
CA GLN A 2 -14.17 4.79 -6.06
C GLN A 2 -13.15 3.65 -5.98
N ARG A 3 -13.39 2.70 -5.08
CA ARG A 3 -12.54 1.51 -4.89
C ARG A 3 -12.30 0.75 -6.20
N ASN A 4 -13.32 0.59 -7.03
CA ASN A 4 -13.19 -0.08 -8.32
C ASN A 4 -12.25 0.67 -9.28
N ASP A 5 -12.26 2.01 -9.27
CA ASP A 5 -11.35 2.81 -10.09
C ASP A 5 -9.89 2.61 -9.64
N LEU A 6 -9.67 2.53 -8.31
CA LEU A 6 -8.35 2.27 -7.74
C LEU A 6 -7.86 0.86 -8.09
N LEU A 7 -8.72 -0.15 -8.00
CA LEU A 7 -8.39 -1.51 -8.38
C LEU A 7 -8.02 -1.60 -9.87
N GLU A 8 -8.80 -0.98 -10.75
CA GLU A 8 -8.49 -0.92 -12.19
C GLU A 8 -7.17 -0.20 -12.45
N TRP A 9 -6.90 0.89 -11.74
CA TRP A 9 -5.63 1.59 -11.89
C TRP A 9 -4.44 0.74 -11.43
N ILE A 10 -4.52 0.10 -10.26
CA ILE A 10 -3.43 -0.75 -9.76
C ILE A 10 -3.19 -1.94 -10.69
N ARG A 11 -4.24 -2.56 -11.21
CA ARG A 11 -4.12 -3.65 -12.18
C ARG A 11 -3.43 -3.23 -13.48
N ARG A 12 -3.61 -1.97 -13.90
CA ARG A 12 -3.00 -1.43 -15.13
C ARG A 12 -1.60 -0.87 -14.91
N ASN A 13 -1.33 -0.25 -13.76
CA ASN A 13 -0.07 0.43 -13.45
C ASN A 13 0.18 0.53 -11.93
N GLY A 14 0.32 -0.62 -11.28
CA GLY A 14 0.63 -0.69 -9.85
C GLY A 14 1.99 -0.09 -9.50
N SER A 15 3.00 -0.27 -10.34
CA SER A 15 4.34 0.32 -10.13
C SER A 15 4.28 1.85 -10.11
N GLY A 16 3.54 2.47 -11.04
CA GLY A 16 3.39 3.92 -11.05
C GLY A 16 2.65 4.48 -9.83
N LEU A 17 1.80 3.69 -9.18
CA LEU A 17 1.20 4.08 -7.90
C LEU A 17 2.26 4.08 -6.78
N VAL A 18 3.10 3.05 -6.71
CA VAL A 18 4.20 3.01 -5.74
C VAL A 18 5.16 4.17 -5.98
N ASP A 19 5.59 4.39 -7.21
CA ASP A 19 6.51 5.49 -7.56
C ASP A 19 5.97 6.87 -7.14
N GLN A 20 4.64 7.07 -7.20
CA GLN A 20 4.02 8.37 -6.92
C GLN A 20 3.67 8.57 -5.44
N PHE A 21 3.29 7.50 -4.71
CA PHE A 21 2.73 7.62 -3.36
C PHE A 21 3.54 6.93 -2.26
N LEU A 22 4.69 6.31 -2.60
CA LEU A 22 5.52 5.67 -1.60
C LEU A 22 6.02 6.70 -0.57
N PRO A 23 5.68 6.56 0.73
CA PRO A 23 6.11 7.52 1.74
C PRO A 23 7.63 7.54 1.93
N HIS A 24 8.17 8.74 2.17
CA HIS A 24 9.56 8.87 2.62
C HIS A 24 9.75 8.09 3.93
N GLY A 25 10.60 7.05 3.89
CA GLY A 25 10.89 6.18 5.03
C GLY A 25 10.26 4.79 4.95
N ALA A 26 9.36 4.52 4.00
CA ALA A 26 8.75 3.20 3.84
C ALA A 26 9.79 2.09 3.59
N GLN A 27 10.85 2.41 2.84
CA GLN A 27 11.95 1.46 2.62
C GLN A 27 12.72 1.16 3.91
N ALA A 28 12.98 2.17 4.74
CA ALA A 28 13.67 2.00 6.01
C ALA A 28 12.81 1.23 7.03
N GLU A 29 11.48 1.42 6.99
CA GLU A 29 10.52 0.64 7.76
C GLU A 29 10.55 -0.83 7.34
N LEU A 30 10.48 -1.11 6.03
CA LEU A 30 10.59 -2.46 5.48
C LEU A 30 11.91 -3.13 5.88
N ASP A 31 13.03 -2.43 5.73
CA ASP A 31 14.36 -2.93 6.09
C ASP A 31 14.42 -3.27 7.58
N SER A 32 13.78 -2.48 8.45
CA SER A 32 13.72 -2.76 9.89
C SER A 32 12.90 -4.01 10.19
N VAL A 33 11.75 -4.19 9.52
CA VAL A 33 10.90 -5.38 9.68
C VAL A 33 11.61 -6.66 9.23
N ILE A 34 12.32 -6.60 8.11
CA ILE A 34 13.12 -7.72 7.59
C ILE A 34 14.32 -7.99 8.51
N HIS A 35 15.01 -6.94 8.97
CA HIS A 35 16.20 -7.04 9.80
C HIS A 35 15.92 -7.75 11.12
N ASP A 36 14.77 -7.47 11.73
CA ASP A 36 14.35 -8.13 12.96
C ASP A 36 14.12 -9.65 12.76
N ARG A 37 14.07 -10.15 11.51
CA ARG A 37 13.83 -11.56 11.12
C ARG A 37 12.63 -12.22 11.78
N ARG A 38 11.73 -11.41 12.34
CA ARG A 38 10.52 -11.89 13.02
C ARG A 38 9.44 -12.29 12.04
N HIS A 39 9.50 -11.78 10.81
CA HIS A 39 8.46 -11.93 9.81
C HIS A 39 9.06 -12.15 8.41
N GLU A 40 8.53 -13.13 7.69
CA GLU A 40 8.68 -13.18 6.24
C GLU A 40 7.65 -12.22 5.64
N VAL A 41 8.13 -11.18 4.95
CA VAL A 41 7.29 -10.14 4.36
C VAL A 41 7.60 -10.07 2.88
N ASP A 42 6.55 -10.12 2.06
CA ASP A 42 6.63 -9.77 0.65
C ASP A 42 6.86 -8.25 0.55
N ALA A 43 8.06 -7.88 0.08
CA ALA A 43 8.50 -6.50 -0.04
C ALA A 43 7.59 -5.69 -0.98
N ASP A 44 7.19 -6.26 -2.11
CA ASP A 44 6.37 -5.57 -3.10
C ASP A 44 4.96 -5.36 -2.56
N ALA A 45 4.40 -6.37 -1.88
CA ALA A 45 3.10 -6.26 -1.23
C ALA A 45 3.11 -5.20 -0.11
N PHE A 46 4.19 -5.12 0.66
CA PHE A 46 4.36 -4.10 1.69
C PHE A 46 4.39 -2.69 1.08
N LEU A 47 5.23 -2.47 0.07
CA LEU A 47 5.37 -1.17 -0.60
C LEU A 47 4.04 -0.74 -1.27
N MET A 48 3.33 -1.68 -1.90
CA MET A 48 2.01 -1.44 -2.46
C MET A 48 1.01 -1.01 -1.38
N PHE A 49 0.94 -1.76 -0.28
CA PHE A 49 0.03 -1.47 0.83
C PHE A 49 0.27 -0.06 1.41
N VAL A 50 1.52 0.29 1.72
CA VAL A 50 1.82 1.61 2.31
C VAL A 50 1.56 2.76 1.34
N SER A 51 1.71 2.53 0.04
CA SER A 51 1.43 3.52 -1.01
C SER A 51 -0.08 3.74 -1.20
N ILE A 52 -0.88 2.66 -1.20
CA ILE A 52 -2.36 2.75 -1.21
C ILE A 52 -2.85 3.50 0.03
N ARG A 53 -2.33 3.13 1.21
CA ARG A 53 -2.65 3.79 2.48
C ARG A 53 -2.34 5.29 2.43
N ALA A 54 -1.17 5.67 1.89
CA ALA A 54 -0.78 7.07 1.75
C ALA A 54 -1.71 7.85 0.82
N LEU A 55 -2.03 7.30 -0.35
CA LEU A 55 -2.99 7.87 -1.29
C LEU A 55 -4.37 8.09 -0.67
N LEU A 56 -4.87 7.12 0.10
CA LEU A 56 -6.18 7.23 0.77
C LEU A 56 -6.18 8.36 1.80
N ARG A 57 -5.09 8.50 2.57
CA ARG A 57 -4.90 9.59 3.53
C ARG A 57 -4.82 10.95 2.84
N GLU A 58 -4.09 11.05 1.73
CA GLU A 58 -4.02 12.27 0.92
C GLU A 58 -5.41 12.71 0.42
N ARG A 59 -6.29 11.74 0.14
CA ARG A 59 -7.69 12.00 -0.24
C ARG A 59 -8.63 12.27 0.95
N GLY A 60 -8.10 12.42 2.15
CA GLY A 60 -8.84 12.84 3.34
C GLY A 60 -9.39 11.69 4.20
N MET A 61 -9.00 10.44 3.94
CA MET A 61 -9.38 9.31 4.78
C MET A 61 -8.59 9.30 6.09
N ALA A 62 -9.26 9.04 7.22
CA ALA A 62 -8.61 8.99 8.53
C ALA A 62 -7.66 7.79 8.65
N SER A 63 -6.65 7.88 9.53
CA SER A 63 -5.58 6.86 9.64
C SER A 63 -6.12 5.43 9.77
N CYS A 64 -6.98 5.14 10.75
CA CYS A 64 -7.49 3.78 10.96
C CYS A 64 -8.37 3.29 9.79
N GLU A 65 -9.13 4.18 9.18
CA GLU A 65 -9.99 3.87 8.03
C GLU A 65 -9.14 3.55 6.79
N SER A 66 -8.07 4.32 6.56
CA SER A 66 -7.14 4.10 5.45
C SER A 66 -6.39 2.78 5.54
N ASP A 67 -6.08 2.32 6.75
CA ASP A 67 -5.39 1.05 6.97
C ASP A 67 -6.32 -0.13 6.63
N CYS A 68 -7.58 -0.05 7.07
CA CYS A 68 -8.61 -1.04 6.77
C CYS A 68 -8.93 -1.10 5.28
N GLU A 69 -9.13 0.04 4.62
CA GLU A 69 -9.46 0.10 3.19
C GLU A 69 -8.26 -0.37 2.33
N ALA A 70 -7.03 0.03 2.67
CA ALA A 70 -5.83 -0.47 1.99
C ALA A 70 -5.72 -2.01 2.10
N GLY A 71 -6.00 -2.57 3.27
CA GLY A 71 -6.04 -4.03 3.45
C GLY A 71 -7.10 -4.72 2.60
N GLN A 72 -8.30 -4.13 2.49
CA GLN A 72 -9.36 -4.66 1.62
C GLN A 72 -8.97 -4.62 0.14
N ILE A 73 -8.36 -3.52 -0.31
CA ILE A 73 -7.86 -3.40 -1.69
C ILE A 73 -6.80 -4.46 -1.97
N MET A 74 -5.84 -4.66 -1.06
CA MET A 74 -4.82 -5.70 -1.20
C MET A 74 -5.43 -7.10 -1.32
N ALA A 75 -6.42 -7.42 -0.48
CA ALA A 75 -7.11 -8.72 -0.54
C ALA A 75 -7.83 -8.94 -1.89
N MET A 76 -8.41 -7.89 -2.47
CA MET A 76 -9.09 -7.93 -3.78
C MET A 76 -8.12 -7.98 -4.97
N LEU A 77 -6.84 -7.66 -4.77
CA LEU A 77 -5.78 -7.81 -5.79
C LEU A 77 -5.18 -9.21 -5.78
N SER A 78 -5.23 -9.91 -4.65
CA SER A 78 -4.77 -11.30 -4.51
C SER A 78 -5.77 -12.36 -5.02
N THR A 79 -6.97 -11.93 -5.45
CA THR A 79 -8.03 -12.79 -6.02
C THR A 79 -8.08 -12.67 -7.53
#